data_AF-A0A969AFM9-F1
#
_entry.id   AF-A0A969AFM9-F1
#
_cell.length_a   1.000
_cell.length_b   1.000
_cell.length_c   1.000
_cell.angle_alpha   90.00
_cell.angle_beta   90.00
_cell.angle_gamma   90.00
#
_symmetry.space_group_name_H-M   'P 1'
#
loop_
_entity.id
_entity.type
_entity.pdbx_description
1 polymer ?
#
loop_
_entity_poly.entity_id
_entity_poly.type
_entity_poly.pdbx_seq_one_letter_code
_entity_poly.pdbx_strand_id
1 'polypeptide(L)'
;MAYKITNNCISCDLCKTVCPTNAIKIVDDRPWIDPELCKNCVDSIYSVPQCKAGCPTFDGCIKVTSDYWENWFNTYKNLRTQVTNKTNKTDYWENWFNTYSQKYAQQLQQNSRQAA
;
A
#
# COMPACT_ATOMS: atom_id res chain seq x y z
N MET A 1 12.63 -13.52 1.08
CA MET A 1 12.16 -12.12 1.23
C MET A 1 12.21 -11.77 2.71
N ALA A 2 12.71 -10.60 3.08
CA ALA A 2 12.87 -10.19 4.48
C ALA A 2 12.09 -8.89 4.74
N TYR A 3 11.83 -8.57 6.00
CA TYR A 3 11.34 -7.25 6.39
C TYR A 3 12.51 -6.29 6.58
N LYS A 4 12.27 -4.99 6.42
CA LYS A 4 13.24 -3.91 6.64
C LYS A 4 12.63 -2.83 7.52
N ILE A 5 13.44 -2.27 8.40
CA ILE A 5 13.10 -1.10 9.22
C ILE A 5 13.31 0.18 8.40
N THR A 6 12.35 1.09 8.46
CA THR A 6 12.38 2.38 7.73
C THR A 6 12.75 3.54 8.66
N ASN A 7 12.93 4.72 8.10
CA ASN A 7 13.19 5.95 8.86
C ASN A 7 12.01 6.40 9.74
N ASN A 8 10.83 5.80 9.57
CA ASN A 8 9.65 6.10 10.37
C ASN A 8 9.59 5.22 11.63
N CYS A 9 10.65 4.46 11.92
CA CYS A 9 10.81 3.75 13.18
C CYS A 9 11.12 4.73 14.33
N ILE A 10 10.40 4.59 15.44
CA ILE A 10 10.58 5.38 16.66
C ILE A 10 11.40 4.65 17.74
N SER A 11 12.11 3.57 17.38
CA SER A 11 12.92 2.75 18.30
C SER A 11 12.17 2.29 19.56
N CYS A 12 10.89 1.94 19.44
CA CYS A 12 10.05 1.47 20.57
C CYS A 12 10.35 0.05 21.07
N ASP A 13 11.32 -0.65 20.46
CA ASP A 13 11.77 -2.01 20.77
C ASP A 13 10.75 -3.16 20.72
N LEU A 14 9.46 -2.88 20.53
CA LEU A 14 8.41 -3.90 20.47
C LEU A 14 8.67 -4.99 19.41
N CYS A 15 9.19 -4.60 18.25
CA CYS A 15 9.47 -5.56 17.18
C CYS A 15 10.54 -6.59 17.58
N LYS A 16 11.49 -6.23 18.46
CA LYS A 16 12.57 -7.10 18.93
C LYS A 16 12.03 -8.20 19.86
N THR A 17 11.09 -7.88 20.73
CA THR A 17 10.54 -8.83 21.72
C THR A 17 9.64 -9.88 21.09
N VAL A 18 8.99 -9.56 19.96
CA VAL A 18 8.02 -10.45 19.29
C VAL A 18 8.62 -11.29 18.16
N CYS A 19 9.91 -11.13 17.84
CA CYS A 19 10.53 -11.82 16.71
C CYS A 19 10.93 -13.27 17.07
N PRO A 20 10.32 -14.30 16.46
CA PRO A 20 10.55 -15.69 16.86
C PRO A 20 11.97 -16.20 16.53
N THR A 21 12.62 -15.61 15.52
CA THR A 21 13.96 -16.02 15.07
C THR A 21 15.06 -15.09 15.56
N ASN A 22 14.74 -14.12 16.44
CA ASN A 22 15.68 -13.08 16.89
C ASN A 22 16.39 -12.35 15.74
N ALA A 23 15.69 -12.15 14.61
CA ALA A 23 16.25 -11.48 13.44
C ALA A 23 16.46 -9.96 13.64
N ILE A 24 15.88 -9.36 14.67
CA ILE A 24 15.99 -7.92 14.93
C ILE A 24 17.14 -7.64 15.90
N LYS A 25 18.14 -6.90 15.41
CA LYS A 25 19.32 -6.45 16.15
C LYS A 25 19.29 -4.92 16.28
N ILE A 26 20.03 -4.37 17.24
CA ILE A 26 20.21 -2.92 17.35
C ILE A 26 21.58 -2.57 16.77
N VAL A 27 21.60 -1.70 15.77
CA VAL A 27 22.82 -1.19 15.10
C VAL A 27 22.68 0.32 15.04
N ASP A 28 23.68 1.07 15.53
CA ASP A 28 23.67 2.53 15.59
C ASP A 28 22.39 3.10 16.24
N ASP A 29 22.01 2.55 17.40
CA ASP A 29 20.81 2.89 18.17
C ASP A 29 19.48 2.76 17.41
N ARG A 30 19.49 2.01 16.30
CA ARG A 30 18.29 1.72 15.51
C ARG A 30 18.06 0.22 15.31
N PRO A 31 16.79 -0.21 15.31
CA PRO A 31 16.46 -1.58 14.95
C PRO A 31 16.85 -1.88 13.50
N TRP A 32 17.54 -3.00 13.30
CA TRP A 32 17.92 -3.55 12.00
C TRP A 32 17.48 -5.00 11.93
N ILE A 33 16.90 -5.40 10.79
CA ILE A 33 16.46 -6.78 10.56
C ILE A 33 17.52 -7.49 9.74
N ASP A 34 18.04 -8.57 10.30
CA ASP A 34 18.93 -9.51 9.65
C ASP A 34 18.17 -10.32 8.58
N PRO A 35 18.46 -10.14 7.28
CA PRO A 35 17.73 -10.82 6.22
C PRO A 35 17.93 -12.34 6.21
N GLU A 36 19.04 -12.85 6.76
CA GLU A 36 19.34 -14.29 6.76
C GLU A 36 18.51 -15.03 7.82
N LEU A 37 18.26 -14.35 8.95
CA LEU A 37 17.46 -14.85 10.06
C LEU A 37 15.96 -14.60 9.88
N CYS A 38 15.57 -13.62 9.07
CA CYS A 38 14.17 -13.28 8.86
C CYS A 38 13.45 -14.34 7.99
N LYS A 39 12.57 -15.13 8.59
CA LYS A 39 11.75 -16.15 7.89
C LYS A 39 10.30 -15.70 7.62
N ASN A 40 10.01 -14.40 7.67
CA ASN A 40 8.65 -13.85 7.55
C ASN A 40 7.62 -14.42 8.54
N CYS A 41 8.09 -15.03 9.63
CA CYS A 41 7.27 -15.79 10.57
C CYS A 41 6.57 -17.03 9.96
N VAL A 42 6.86 -17.45 8.72
CA VAL A 42 6.16 -18.57 8.05
C VAL A 42 6.38 -19.91 8.75
N ASP A 43 7.60 -20.16 9.24
CA ASP A 43 7.96 -21.40 9.94
C ASP A 43 7.85 -21.27 11.47
N SER A 44 6.99 -20.37 11.96
CA SER A 44 6.77 -20.13 13.39
C SER A 44 5.34 -20.48 13.80
N ILE A 45 5.05 -20.41 15.11
CA ILE A 45 3.67 -20.55 15.61
C ILE A 45 2.72 -19.45 15.11
N TYR A 46 3.25 -18.39 14.49
CA TYR A 46 2.50 -17.24 14.02
C TYR A 46 2.25 -17.31 12.51
N SER A 47 1.01 -17.08 12.08
CA SER A 47 0.66 -17.01 10.64
C SER A 47 0.88 -15.62 10.02
N VAL A 48 1.21 -14.62 10.84
CA VAL A 48 1.41 -13.23 10.42
C VAL A 48 2.74 -12.67 10.97
N PRO A 49 3.39 -11.75 10.23
CA PRO A 49 4.64 -11.11 10.65
C PRO A 49 4.44 -10.24 11.90
N GLN A 50 4.89 -10.72 13.06
CA GLN A 50 4.66 -10.06 14.34
C GLN A 50 5.28 -8.66 14.42
N CYS A 51 6.49 -8.48 13.88
CA CYS A 51 7.17 -7.18 13.84
C CYS A 51 6.40 -6.11 13.06
N LYS A 52 5.61 -6.50 12.06
CA LYS A 52 4.75 -5.60 11.29
C LYS A 52 3.42 -5.38 11.99
N ALA A 53 2.81 -6.45 12.51
CA ALA A 53 1.51 -6.40 13.18
C ALA A 53 1.53 -5.52 14.44
N GLY A 54 2.62 -5.53 15.20
CA GLY A 54 2.78 -4.69 16.39
C GLY A 54 3.33 -3.28 16.13
N CYS A 55 3.70 -2.92 14.90
CA CYS A 55 4.42 -1.66 14.65
C CYS A 55 3.50 -0.43 14.85
N PRO A 56 3.78 0.45 15.82
CA PRO A 56 2.90 1.59 16.14
C PRO A 56 2.87 2.66 15.04
N THR A 57 3.95 2.80 14.27
CA THR A 57 4.04 3.81 13.21
C THR A 57 3.47 3.34 11.87
N PHE A 58 2.88 2.14 11.80
CA PHE A 58 2.39 1.47 10.58
C PHE A 58 3.46 1.19 9.51
N ASP A 59 4.39 2.10 9.22
CA ASP A 59 5.39 2.03 8.16
C ASP A 59 6.84 1.91 8.66
N GLY A 60 7.06 1.88 9.98
CA GLY A 60 8.37 1.64 10.59
C GLY A 60 9.01 0.30 10.23
N CYS A 61 8.20 -0.69 9.83
CA CYS A 61 8.64 -1.99 9.32
C CYS A 61 7.91 -2.30 8.01
N ILE A 62 8.64 -2.65 6.95
CA ILE A 62 8.07 -2.94 5.62
C ILE A 62 8.57 -4.27 5.08
N LYS A 63 7.71 -5.00 4.36
CA LYS A 63 8.11 -6.21 3.65
C LYS A 63 8.96 -5.80 2.45
N VAL A 64 10.20 -6.26 2.38
CA VAL A 64 11.04 -6.07 1.19
C VAL A 64 10.63 -7.12 0.17
N THR A 65 9.93 -6.68 -0.86
CA THR A 65 9.70 -7.51 -2.05
C THR A 65 10.91 -7.34 -2.97
N SER A 66 11.52 -8.45 -3.40
CA SER A 66 12.52 -8.42 -4.47
C SER A 66 11.88 -8.24 -5.84
N ASP A 67 10.55 -8.40 -5.92
CA ASP A 67 9.78 -8.22 -7.13
C ASP A 67 9.32 -6.76 -7.25
N TYR A 68 9.83 -6.09 -8.29
CA TYR A 68 9.44 -4.75 -8.70
C TYR A 68 7.93 -4.65 -8.89
N TRP A 69 7.30 -5.65 -9.50
CA TRP A 69 5.88 -5.65 -9.80
C TRP A 69 5.05 -5.72 -8.53
N GLU A 70 5.44 -6.53 -7.55
CA GLU A 70 4.70 -6.65 -6.30
C GLU A 70 4.74 -5.33 -5.50
N ASN A 71 5.89 -4.63 -5.49
CA ASN A 71 5.98 -3.30 -4.88
C ASN A 71 5.13 -2.27 -5.64
N TRP A 72 5.23 -2.24 -6.96
CA TRP A 72 4.43 -1.37 -7.82
C TRP A 72 2.93 -1.58 -7.59
N PHE A 73 2.47 -2.84 -7.55
CA PHE A 73 1.07 -3.18 -7.30
C PHE A 73 0.64 -2.78 -5.88
N ASN A 74 1.49 -2.94 -4.87
CA ASN A 74 1.17 -2.53 -3.50
C ASN A 74 1.08 -1.00 -3.38
N THR A 75 2.02 -0.26 -3.96
CA THR A 75 1.97 1.20 -4.04
C THR A 75 0.72 1.67 -4.79
N TYR A 76 0.44 1.07 -5.95
CA TYR A 76 -0.77 1.36 -6.74
C TYR A 76 -2.05 1.10 -5.93
N LYS A 77 -2.17 -0.04 -5.25
CA LYS A 77 -3.34 -0.39 -4.41
C LYS A 77 -3.50 0.57 -3.24
N ASN A 78 -2.40 0.97 -2.59
CA ASN A 78 -2.44 1.93 -1.48
C ASN A 78 -2.87 3.32 -1.96
N LEU A 79 -2.30 3.81 -3.06
CA LEU A 79 -2.68 5.09 -3.66
C LEU A 79 -4.13 5.08 -4.14
N ARG A 80 -4.55 4.00 -4.81
CA ARG A 80 -5.94 3.82 -5.25
C ARG A 80 -6.89 3.84 -4.05
N THR A 81 -6.58 3.10 -2.98
CA THR A 81 -7.39 3.08 -1.75
C THR A 81 -7.46 4.45 -1.09
N GLN A 82 -6.36 5.20 -1.07
CA GLN A 82 -6.35 6.58 -0.56
C GLN A 82 -7.19 7.54 -1.41
N VAL A 83 -7.21 7.35 -2.74
CA VAL A 83 -8.03 8.14 -3.66
C VAL A 83 -9.51 7.74 -3.57
N THR A 84 -9.83 6.47 -3.35
CA THR A 84 -11.21 5.98 -3.27
C THR A 84 -11.84 6.16 -1.89
N ASN A 85 -11.04 6.16 -0.81
CA ASN A 85 -11.52 6.33 0.57
C ASN A 85 -11.44 7.77 1.08
N LYS A 86 -10.78 8.70 0.38
CA LYS A 86 -10.92 10.13 0.67
C LYS A 86 -12.34 10.56 0.26
N THR A 87 -13.09 11.05 1.23
CA THR A 87 -14.40 11.72 1.14
C THR A 87 -14.31 13.05 0.37
N ASN A 88 -13.89 12.94 -0.88
CA ASN A 88 -14.06 13.87 -1.98
C ASN A 88 -13.67 13.06 -3.21
N LYS A 89 -14.59 12.19 -3.65
CA LYS A 89 -14.57 11.69 -5.02
C LYS A 89 -14.37 12.93 -5.88
N THR A 90 -13.23 13.05 -6.52
CA THR A 90 -13.03 14.15 -7.45
C THR A 90 -13.96 13.84 -8.60
N ASP A 91 -15.12 14.50 -8.60
CA ASP A 91 -16.22 14.42 -9.57
C ASP A 91 -15.78 14.71 -11.00
N TYR A 92 -14.48 14.82 -11.29
CA TYR A 92 -13.94 15.08 -12.61
C TYR A 92 -14.42 14.06 -13.63
N TRP A 93 -14.30 12.76 -13.36
CA TRP A 93 -14.68 11.73 -14.31
C TRP A 93 -16.20 11.61 -14.47
N GLU A 94 -16.96 11.74 -13.38
CA GLU A 94 -18.42 11.74 -13.43
C GLU A 94 -18.95 12.98 -14.16
N ASN A 95 -18.44 14.18 -13.86
CA ASN A 95 -18.81 15.42 -14.54
C ASN A 95 -18.39 15.42 -16.01
N TRP A 96 -17.19 14.92 -16.33
CA TRP A 96 -16.74 14.79 -17.72
C TRP A 96 -17.64 13.85 -18.50
N PHE A 97 -17.95 12.67 -17.95
CA PHE A 97 -18.82 11.67 -18.61
C PHE A 97 -20.25 12.21 -18.80
N ASN A 98 -20.80 12.86 -17.78
CA ASN A 98 -22.12 13.50 -17.85
C ASN A 98 -22.16 14.59 -18.92
N THR A 99 -21.11 15.42 -19.00
CA THR A 99 -21.02 16.50 -20.00
C THR A 99 -20.88 15.93 -21.42
N TYR A 100 -20.01 14.93 -21.61
CA TYR A 100 -19.77 14.32 -22.92
C TYR A 100 -21.03 13.62 -23.45
N SER A 101 -21.68 12.81 -22.60
CA SER A 101 -22.88 12.06 -23.00
C SER A 101 -24.04 12.96 -23.40
N GLN A 102 -24.26 14.09 -22.70
CA GLN A 102 -25.26 15.08 -23.08
C GLN A 102 -24.97 15.72 -24.44
N LYS A 103 -23.73 16.16 -24.69
CA LYS A 103 -23.35 16.75 -25.98
C LYS A 103 -23.49 15.77 -27.13
N TYR A 104 -23.10 14.51 -26.91
CA TYR A 104 -23.24 13.46 -27.91
C TYR A 104 -24.70 13.16 -28.24
N ALA A 105 -25.57 13.09 -27.22
CA ALA A 105 -27.02 12.90 -27.43
C ALA A 105 -27.64 14.06 -28.21
N GLN A 106 -27.22 15.31 -27.96
CA GLN A 106 -27.67 16.49 -28.72
C GLN A 106 -27.24 16.42 -30.18
N GLN A 107 -26.00 16.01 -30.46
CA GLN A 107 -25.51 15.83 -31.83
C GLN A 107 -26.27 14.74 -32.57
N LEU A 108 -26.55 13.60 -31.92
CA LEU A 108 -27.36 12.54 -32.52
C LEU A 108 -28.77 13.02 -32.84
N GLN A 109 -29.40 13.80 -31.96
CA GLN A 109 -30.71 14.40 -32.21
C GLN A 109 -30.70 15.45 -33.33
N GLN A 110 -29.63 16.23 -33.45
CA GLN A 110 -29.47 17.20 -34.53
C GLN A 110 -29.28 16.48 -35.87
N ASN A 111 -28.43 15.46 -35.92
CA ASN A 111 -28.18 14.67 -37.12
C ASN A 111 -29.43 13.87 -37.55
N SER A 112 -30.21 13.34 -36.59
CA SER A 112 -31.46 12.66 -36.89
C SER A 112 -32.54 13.61 -37.43
N ARG A 113 -32.54 14.87 -37.00
CA ARG A 113 -33.47 15.91 -37.50
C ARG A 113 -33.09 16.46 -38.87
N GLN A 114 -31.82 16.40 -39.24
CA GLN A 114 -31.32 16.79 -40.57
C GLN A 114 -31.51 15.69 -41.62
N ALA A 115 -31.77 14.46 -41.19
CA ALA A 115 -32.00 13.29 -42.05
C ALA A 115 -33.49 12.97 -42.28
N ALA A 116 -34.41 13.81 -41.80
CA ALA A 116 -35.86 13.74 -42.00
C ALA A 116 -36.34 14.98 -42.75
#